data_AF-A0A350YX51-F1
#
_entry.id   AF-A0A350YX51-F1
#
_cell.length_a   1.000
_cell.length_b   1.000
_cell.length_c   1.000
_cell.angle_alpha   90.00
_cell.angle_beta   90.00
_cell.angle_gamma   90.00
#
_symmetry.space_group_name_H-M   'P 1'
#
loop_
_entity.id
_entity.type
_entity.pdbx_description
1 polymer ?
#
loop_
_entity_poly.entity_id
_entity_poly.type
_entity_poly.pdbx_seq_one_letter_code
_entity_poly.pdbx_strand_id
1 'polypeptide(L)'
;EITPTREKIKAFLSEDDGKTWTGGLMLDERSGVSYPDGYQTKDGRIYISYDYKRSPCGHILMARITEEDILAEKLVSPGSKLQMLISKPLKNLNM
;
A
#
# COMPACT_ATOMS: atom_id res chain seq x y z
N GLU A 1 18.21 -18.27 -11.41
CA GLU A 1 16.78 -18.05 -11.15
C GLU A 1 16.50 -16.55 -11.26
N ILE A 2 15.48 -16.13 -12.01
CA ILE A 2 15.09 -14.72 -12.11
C ILE A 2 14.12 -14.46 -10.97
N THR A 3 14.50 -13.62 -9.99
CA THR A 3 13.58 -13.18 -8.96
C THR A 3 12.41 -12.44 -9.62
N PRO A 4 11.15 -12.86 -9.40
CA PRO A 4 10.01 -12.17 -9.99
C PRO A 4 9.93 -10.73 -9.50
N THR A 5 9.52 -9.85 -10.40
CA THR A 5 9.34 -8.43 -10.08
C THR A 5 8.19 -8.28 -9.09
N ARG A 6 8.42 -7.52 -8.01
CA ARG A 6 7.37 -7.18 -7.03
C ARG A 6 6.47 -6.10 -7.60
N GLU A 7 5.18 -6.36 -7.60
CA GLU A 7 4.15 -5.51 -8.19
C GLU A 7 2.79 -5.77 -7.52
N LYS A 8 1.81 -4.91 -7.78
CA LYS A 8 0.39 -5.14 -7.44
C LYS A 8 0.16 -5.40 -5.95
N ILE A 9 0.50 -4.41 -5.12
CA ILE A 9 0.28 -4.52 -3.67
C ILE A 9 -1.22 -4.41 -3.38
N LYS A 10 -1.74 -5.40 -2.65
CA LYS A 10 -3.16 -5.53 -2.31
C LYS A 10 -3.35 -5.70 -0.81
N ALA A 11 -4.50 -5.24 -0.31
CA ALA A 11 -4.97 -5.51 1.04
C ALA A 11 -6.12 -6.53 1.01
N PHE A 12 -6.09 -7.45 1.98
CA PHE A 12 -7.11 -8.47 2.21
C PHE A 12 -7.41 -8.52 3.71
N LEU A 13 -8.59 -9.01 4.08
CA LEU A 13 -8.98 -9.24 5.47
C LEU A 13 -9.17 -10.72 5.74
N SER A 14 -8.95 -11.11 6.99
CA SER A 14 -9.24 -12.43 7.50
C SER A 14 -10.06 -12.30 8.76
N GLU A 15 -11.14 -13.08 8.85
CA GLU A 15 -12.02 -13.15 10.03
C GLU A 15 -11.79 -14.43 10.84
N ASP A 16 -10.86 -15.29 10.41
CA ASP A 16 -10.68 -16.65 10.94
C ASP A 16 -9.22 -16.94 11.33
N ASP A 17 -8.58 -15.93 11.92
CA ASP A 17 -7.18 -15.98 12.40
C ASP A 17 -6.18 -16.33 11.28
N GLY A 18 -6.41 -15.81 10.07
CA GLY A 18 -5.49 -15.93 8.94
C GLY A 18 -5.65 -17.20 8.11
N LYS A 19 -6.72 -17.99 8.29
CA LYS A 19 -6.94 -19.22 7.53
C LYS A 19 -7.51 -18.95 6.14
N THR A 20 -8.42 -18.00 6.03
CA THR A 20 -8.99 -17.51 4.77
C THR A 20 -8.90 -16.00 4.67
N TRP A 21 -8.92 -15.51 3.43
CA TRP A 21 -8.73 -14.09 3.11
C TRP A 21 -9.76 -13.65 2.08
N THR A 22 -10.38 -12.50 2.32
CA THR A 22 -11.45 -11.91 1.49
C THR A 22 -11.16 -10.46 1.12
N GLY A 23 -11.93 -9.94 0.16
CA GLY A 23 -11.70 -8.64 -0.45
C GLY A 23 -10.54 -8.71 -1.45
N GLY A 24 -9.80 -7.60 -1.57
CA GLY A 24 -8.65 -7.54 -2.45
C GLY A 24 -8.40 -6.17 -3.05
N LEU A 25 -8.49 -5.14 -2.23
CA LEU A 25 -8.28 -3.76 -2.65
C LEU A 25 -6.86 -3.57 -3.18
N MET A 26 -6.77 -3.14 -4.44
CA MET A 26 -5.51 -2.73 -5.06
C MET A 26 -5.06 -1.40 -4.46
N LEU A 27 -3.93 -1.41 -3.75
CA LEU A 27 -3.36 -0.17 -3.20
C LEU A 27 -2.41 0.50 -4.20
N ASP A 28 -1.71 -0.31 -4.99
CA ASP A 28 -0.80 0.13 -6.04
C ASP A 28 -0.54 -1.01 -7.05
N GLU A 29 -0.99 -0.84 -8.29
CA GLU A 29 -0.85 -1.79 -9.38
C GLU A 29 0.55 -1.83 -10.00
N ARG A 30 1.39 -0.84 -9.69
CA ARG A 30 2.65 -0.62 -10.39
C ARG A 30 3.71 -1.66 -10.00
N SER A 31 4.66 -1.85 -10.92
CA SER A 31 5.88 -2.60 -10.66
C SER A 31 6.89 -1.80 -9.83
N GLY A 32 7.66 -2.51 -9.01
CA GLY A 32 8.66 -1.93 -8.11
C GLY A 32 8.08 -1.45 -6.78
N VAL A 33 6.88 -1.89 -6.42
CA VAL A 33 6.30 -1.68 -5.09
C VAL A 33 6.71 -2.80 -4.15
N SER A 34 7.05 -2.48 -2.90
CA SER A 34 7.52 -3.49 -1.95
C SER A 34 7.41 -3.06 -0.50
N TYR A 35 7.55 -4.04 0.41
CA TYR A 35 7.69 -3.83 1.86
C TYR A 35 6.55 -2.99 2.47
N PRO A 36 5.29 -3.45 2.39
CA PRO A 36 4.23 -2.81 3.15
C PRO A 36 4.51 -2.94 4.64
N ASP A 37 4.22 -1.87 5.37
CA ASP A 37 4.06 -1.86 6.82
C ASP A 37 2.83 -1.02 7.15
N GLY A 38 2.12 -1.33 8.23
CA GLY A 38 0.86 -0.67 8.51
C GLY A 38 0.41 -0.64 9.96
N TYR A 39 -0.51 0.29 10.23
CA TYR A 39 -1.09 0.53 11.53
C TYR A 39 -2.57 0.90 11.40
N GLN A 40 -3.41 0.35 12.29
CA GLN A 40 -4.83 0.70 12.37
C GLN A 40 -5.05 1.66 13.54
N THR A 41 -5.68 2.81 13.27
CA THR A 41 -6.06 3.78 14.28
C THR A 41 -7.40 3.42 14.93
N LYS A 42 -7.68 3.99 16.10
CA LYS A 42 -8.90 3.71 16.89
C LYS A 42 -10.22 4.01 16.17
N ASP A 43 -10.20 4.85 15.15
CA ASP A 43 -11.35 5.21 14.32
C ASP A 43 -11.52 4.28 13.10
N GLY A 44 -10.80 3.15 13.06
CA GLY A 44 -10.92 2.12 12.03
C GLY A 44 -10.11 2.38 10.76
N ARG A 45 -9.38 3.51 10.66
CA ARG A 45 -8.52 3.78 9.51
C ARG A 45 -7.24 2.95 9.56
N ILE A 46 -6.88 2.35 8.44
CA ILE A 46 -5.67 1.58 8.25
C ILE A 46 -4.72 2.41 7.38
N TYR A 47 -3.53 2.65 7.89
CA TYR A 47 -2.45 3.34 7.19
C TYR A 47 -1.40 2.32 6.78
N ILE A 48 -1.07 2.25 5.50
CA ILE A 48 -0.10 1.29 4.95
C ILE A 48 0.96 2.07 4.20
N SER A 49 2.18 2.12 4.74
CA SER A 49 3.34 2.66 4.04
C SER A 49 4.03 1.58 3.21
N TYR A 50 4.60 1.94 2.06
CA TYR A 50 5.33 1.01 1.20
C TYR A 50 6.35 1.74 0.33
N ASP A 51 7.34 0.98 -0.14
CA ASP A 51 8.35 1.47 -1.08
C ASP A 51 7.80 1.51 -2.50
N TYR A 52 8.18 2.52 -3.27
CA TYR A 52 8.03 2.55 -4.73
C TYR A 52 9.38 2.85 -5.40
N LYS A 53 9.81 1.93 -6.28
CA LYS A 53 11.09 1.98 -7.00
C LYS A 53 12.26 2.24 -6.04
N ARG A 54 12.36 1.44 -4.98
CA ARG A 54 13.37 1.55 -3.90
C ARG A 54 14.77 1.88 -4.42
N SER A 55 15.18 1.24 -5.50
CA SER A 55 16.31 1.66 -6.34
C SER A 55 15.82 1.83 -7.79
N PRO A 56 16.09 2.95 -8.48
CA PRO A 56 16.92 4.08 -8.07
C PRO A 56 16.14 5.26 -7.45
N CYS A 57 14.81 5.23 -7.47
CA CYS A 57 13.99 6.42 -7.17
C CYS A 57 13.64 6.60 -5.69
N GLY A 58 13.63 5.55 -4.88
CA GLY A 58 13.52 5.60 -3.41
C GLY A 58 12.28 6.29 -2.83
N HIS A 59 11.08 6.12 -3.42
CA HIS A 59 9.87 6.75 -2.87
C HIS A 59 9.29 5.92 -1.73
N ILE A 60 8.77 6.61 -0.70
CA ILE A 60 7.90 6.04 0.32
C ILE A 60 6.51 6.61 0.11
N LEU A 61 5.55 5.73 -0.12
CA LEU A 61 4.15 6.05 -0.35
C LEU A 61 3.28 5.49 0.77
N MET A 62 2.03 5.94 0.82
CA MET A 62 1.05 5.51 1.82
C MET A 62 -0.33 5.33 1.19
N ALA A 63 -1.03 4.28 1.60
CA ALA A 63 -2.47 4.17 1.47
C ALA A 63 -3.12 4.45 2.84
N ARG A 64 -4.22 5.20 2.84
CA ARG A 64 -5.13 5.34 3.99
C ARG A 64 -6.47 4.78 3.56
N ILE A 65 -6.89 3.68 4.18
CA ILE A 65 -8.08 2.90 3.79
C ILE A 65 -8.86 2.47 5.03
N THR A 66 -10.01 1.85 4.85
CA THR A 66 -10.75 1.14 5.91
C THR A 66 -11.03 -0.30 5.50
N GLU A 67 -11.57 -1.11 6.43
CA GLU A 67 -11.97 -2.49 6.13
C GLU A 67 -13.08 -2.55 5.07
N GLU A 68 -13.99 -1.57 5.06
CA GLU A 68 -15.04 -1.44 4.05
C GLU A 68 -14.46 -1.21 2.65
N ASP A 69 -13.36 -0.46 2.52
CA ASP A 69 -12.67 -0.30 1.24
C ASP A 69 -12.07 -1.63 0.76
N ILE A 70 -11.56 -2.45 1.68
CA ILE A 70 -10.96 -3.76 1.37
C ILE A 70 -12.02 -4.71 0.86
N LEU A 71 -13.15 -4.79 1.55
CA LEU A 71 -14.28 -5.65 1.20
C LEU A 71 -15.00 -5.19 -0.08
N ALA A 72 -15.09 -3.88 -0.32
CA ALA A 72 -15.68 -3.33 -1.53
C ALA A 72 -14.74 -3.36 -2.75
N GLU A 73 -13.47 -3.71 -2.55
CA GLU A 73 -12.39 -3.69 -3.54
C GLU A 73 -12.19 -2.33 -4.24
N LYS A 74 -12.67 -1.25 -3.61
CA LYS A 74 -12.56 0.14 -4.09
C LYS A 74 -12.72 1.11 -2.92
N LEU A 75 -12.25 2.34 -3.09
CA LEU A 75 -12.43 3.38 -2.07
C LEU A 75 -13.91 3.80 -2.00
N VAL A 76 -14.54 3.50 -0.87
CA VAL A 76 -15.93 3.87 -0.54
C VAL A 76 -15.99 4.76 0.71
N SER A 77 -14.95 4.72 1.54
CA SER A 77 -14.91 5.43 2.82
C SER A 77 -14.45 6.88 2.68
N PRO A 78 -15.09 7.83 3.40
CA PRO A 78 -14.68 9.23 3.40
C PRO A 78 -13.23 9.43 3.86
N GLY A 79 -12.45 10.08 3.01
CA GLY A 79 -11.05 10.39 3.28
C GLY A 79 -10.09 9.24 2.96
N SER A 80 -10.55 8.10 2.48
CA SER A 80 -9.65 7.07 1.95
C SER A 80 -8.90 7.57 0.72
N LYS A 81 -7.63 7.19 0.60
CA LYS A 81 -6.74 7.68 -0.46
C LYS A 81 -5.57 6.72 -0.66
N LEU A 82 -5.24 6.47 -1.92
CA LEU A 82 -4.10 5.64 -2.32
C LEU A 82 -2.90 6.48 -2.76
N GLN A 83 -1.73 5.86 -2.82
CA GLN A 83 -0.49 6.41 -3.40
C GLN A 83 -0.10 7.81 -2.86
N MET A 84 -0.38 8.09 -1.59
CA MET A 84 -0.02 9.35 -0.94
C MET A 84 1.50 9.41 -0.76
N LEU A 85 2.16 10.46 -1.24
CA LEU A 85 3.60 10.64 -1.04
C LEU A 85 3.90 10.93 0.43
N ILE A 86 4.71 10.08 1.08
CA ILE A 86 5.35 10.38 2.37
C ILE A 86 6.68 11.08 2.11
N SER A 87 7.55 10.42 1.33
CA SER A 87 8.91 10.89 1.09
C SER A 87 9.42 10.46 -0.28
N LYS A 88 10.33 11.24 -0.83
CA LYS A 88 11.14 10.88 -2.00
C LYS A 88 12.54 11.46 -1.81
N PRO A 89 13.58 10.87 -2.43
CA PRO A 89 14.90 11.45 -2.42
C PRO A 89 14.84 12.82 -3.06
N LEU A 90 15.61 13.76 -2.49
CA LEU A 90 15.83 15.04 -3.14
C LEU A 90 16.47 14.77 -4.50
N LYS A 91 16.05 15.50 -5.55
CA LYS A 91 16.88 15.57 -6.75
C LYS A 91 18.24 16.07 -6.28
N ASN A 92 19.34 15.44 -6.72
CA ASN A 92 20.64 16.08 -6.64
C ASN A 92 20.49 17.43 -7.37
N LEU A 93 20.40 18.52 -6.60
CA LEU A 93 20.55 19.86 -7.10
C LEU A 93 22.02 19.96 -7.49
N ASN A 94 22.31 19.59 -8.74
CA ASN A 94 23.60 19.66 -9.40
C ASN A 94 24.68 18.68 -8.87
N MET A 95 25.04 17.70 -9.71
CA MET A 95 26.44 17.27 -9.83
C MET A 95 26.95 17.80 -11.16
#